data_AF-A0A838A1B2-F1
#
_entry.id   AF-A0A838A1B2-F1
#
_cell.length_a   1.000
_cell.length_b   1.000
_cell.length_c   1.000
_cell.angle_alpha   90.00
_cell.angle_beta   90.00
_cell.angle_gamma   90.00
#
_symmetry.space_group_name_H-M   'P 1'
#
loop_
_entity.id
_entity.type
_entity.pdbx_description
1 polymer ?
#
loop_
_entity_poly.entity_id
_entity_poly.type
_entity_poly.pdbx_seq_one_letter_code
_entity_poly.pdbx_strand_id
1 'polypeptide(L)'
;MLMRRWMAVAAAPLLVTGCSYFGSQHADDWRGRTDVDSAELAINTVLRDIDPCGFVDAESIKAKIPRAISYGYAEGFDRCTLRLGAYDGDFTSDVSATIGFDFTPDPGEMVEQPTDAVQVGGITIIHMLGPTSNRGWCRYVFNLGVGDVPDPSSRGGVADLMKRVRVEVRASLSNDPGPGRPIYPCKEAIAIASGAAQIRSRQLPGRSDSVPFPAGQDPCALFPDLRDFSNYSPGGTGMGRGLYGCLFSSGPPGDPKTHRVRMTLRPVDPHEPDTSSYGDERHSVVEQRDGVELHVSTVTRRYDKPFCEVYVFLGSEYRPTYFTPERARPEDVRVPGAVLRGTSSCDDIKDVAAAAGKRFRP
;
A
#
# COMPACT_ATOMS: atom_id res chain seq x y z
N MET A 1 73.70 -43.62 31.74
CA MET A 1 74.18 -42.85 32.92
C MET A 1 74.39 -41.42 32.48
N LEU A 2 73.92 -40.46 33.29
CA LEU A 2 74.32 -39.03 33.41
C LEU A 2 74.52 -38.22 32.11
N MET A 3 74.20 -36.94 31.98
CA MET A 3 73.44 -35.92 32.68
C MET A 3 73.67 -34.66 31.82
N ARG A 4 72.66 -33.79 31.71
CA ARG A 4 72.80 -32.31 31.62
C ARG A 4 73.49 -31.69 30.39
N ARG A 5 72.73 -30.89 29.62
CA ARG A 5 72.64 -29.38 29.63
C ARG A 5 73.64 -28.78 28.63
N TRP A 6 73.40 -27.70 27.87
CA TRP A 6 72.36 -26.66 27.84
C TRP A 6 72.53 -25.82 26.56
N MET A 7 71.45 -25.11 26.16
CA MET A 7 71.40 -23.82 25.43
C MET A 7 71.97 -23.75 24.00
N ALA A 8 71.42 -22.98 23.04
CA ALA A 8 70.33 -22.02 23.01
C ALA A 8 70.08 -21.57 21.54
N VAL A 9 68.81 -21.22 21.23
CA VAL A 9 68.35 -20.13 20.33
C VAL A 9 68.75 -20.23 18.85
N ALA A 10 67.90 -20.72 17.94
CA ALA A 10 66.69 -20.13 17.32
C ALA A 10 66.95 -19.17 16.15
N ALA A 11 66.52 -19.58 14.94
CA ALA A 11 65.92 -18.72 13.91
C ALA A 11 65.21 -19.59 12.83
N ALA A 12 63.89 -19.39 12.73
CA ALA A 12 62.89 -19.54 11.65
C ALA A 12 63.27 -20.26 10.32
N PRO A 13 62.34 -21.01 9.66
CA PRO A 13 61.13 -20.40 9.09
C PRO A 13 59.81 -21.21 9.06
N LEU A 14 58.72 -20.43 8.97
CA LEU A 14 57.44 -20.68 8.27
C LEU A 14 56.62 -21.92 8.65
N LEU A 15 55.79 -21.77 9.67
CA LEU A 15 54.59 -22.59 9.84
C LEU A 15 53.49 -22.09 8.90
N VAL A 16 53.17 -22.93 7.92
CA VAL A 16 51.90 -22.94 7.20
C VAL A 16 50.80 -23.21 8.22
N THR A 17 50.13 -22.18 8.70
CA THR A 17 48.86 -22.34 9.42
C THR A 17 47.73 -22.08 8.45
N GLY A 18 47.18 -23.18 7.92
CA GLY A 18 45.80 -23.21 7.48
C GLY A 18 44.92 -22.88 8.69
N CYS A 19 44.29 -21.71 8.66
CA CYS A 19 43.15 -21.43 9.50
C CYS A 19 41.91 -21.74 8.67
N SER A 20 41.34 -22.90 8.98
CA SER A 20 40.04 -23.36 8.55
C SER A 20 39.00 -22.24 8.64
N TYR A 21 38.39 -21.93 7.50
CA TYR A 21 37.16 -21.17 7.37
C TYR A 21 36.01 -22.00 8.00
N PHE A 22 35.90 -21.96 9.33
CA PHE A 22 34.73 -22.43 10.06
C PHE A 22 34.45 -21.42 11.18
N GLY A 23 33.43 -20.60 10.95
CA GLY A 23 32.98 -19.58 11.89
C GLY A 23 31.63 -19.02 11.43
N SER A 24 30.60 -19.86 11.49
CA SER A 24 29.18 -19.51 11.51
C SER A 24 28.68 -18.48 10.49
N GLN A 25 27.97 -18.96 9.47
CA GLN A 25 26.71 -18.30 9.07
C GLN A 25 25.99 -17.88 10.36
N HIS A 26 25.94 -16.58 10.64
CA HIS A 26 24.94 -16.07 11.56
C HIS A 26 23.61 -16.54 10.98
N ALA A 27 22.92 -17.45 11.68
CA ALA A 27 21.51 -17.64 11.43
C ALA A 27 20.89 -16.25 11.48
N ASP A 28 20.35 -15.79 10.34
CA ASP A 28 19.86 -14.43 10.16
C ASP A 28 18.94 -14.08 11.34
N ASP A 29 19.41 -13.20 12.24
CA ASP A 29 18.63 -12.74 13.38
C ASP A 29 17.52 -11.84 12.85
N TRP A 30 16.40 -12.49 12.53
CA TRP A 30 15.19 -11.89 11.97
C TRP A 30 14.43 -11.05 13.01
N ARG A 31 14.84 -11.09 14.30
CA ARG A 31 14.18 -10.37 15.38
C ARG A 31 14.43 -8.87 15.28
N GLY A 32 13.38 -8.08 15.50
CA GLY A 32 13.42 -6.62 15.50
C GLY A 32 13.70 -6.00 14.12
N ARG A 33 13.66 -6.80 13.04
CA ARG A 33 13.96 -6.34 11.68
C ARG A 33 12.79 -6.62 10.75
N THR A 34 12.76 -5.88 9.65
CA THR A 34 11.98 -6.21 8.46
C THR A 34 12.86 -6.93 7.45
N ASP A 35 12.26 -7.83 6.68
CA ASP A 35 12.89 -8.52 5.56
C ASP A 35 12.92 -7.68 4.27
N VAL A 36 12.34 -6.48 4.30
CA VAL A 36 12.27 -5.54 3.17
C VAL A 36 13.57 -4.75 3.01
N ASP A 37 13.99 -4.54 1.77
CA ASP A 37 15.20 -3.79 1.44
C ASP A 37 15.11 -2.32 1.92
N SER A 38 16.22 -1.79 2.44
CA SER A 38 16.28 -0.41 2.96
C SER A 38 15.92 0.66 1.92
N ALA A 39 16.20 0.41 0.64
CA ALA A 39 15.82 1.31 -0.43
C ALA A 39 14.31 1.29 -0.69
N GLU A 40 13.67 0.13 -0.58
CA GLU A 40 12.21 0.02 -0.67
C GLU A 40 11.52 0.76 0.50
N LEU A 41 12.05 0.65 1.73
CA LEU A 41 11.57 1.43 2.88
C LEU A 41 11.69 2.94 2.66
N ALA A 42 12.81 3.40 2.11
CA ALA A 42 13.03 4.81 1.80
C ALA A 42 12.01 5.30 0.77
N ILE A 43 11.74 4.52 -0.27
CA ILE A 43 10.76 4.87 -1.31
C ILE A 43 9.35 4.91 -0.73
N ASN A 44 8.97 3.92 0.09
CA ASN A 44 7.67 3.91 0.75
C ASN A 44 7.47 5.15 1.63
N THR A 45 8.54 5.70 2.20
CA THR A 45 8.50 6.99 2.92
C THR A 45 8.22 8.14 1.97
N VAL A 46 8.99 8.26 0.88
CA VAL A 46 8.79 9.31 -0.14
C VAL A 46 7.40 9.25 -0.76
N LEU A 47 6.88 8.05 -1.09
CA LEU A 47 5.55 7.89 -1.69
C LEU A 47 4.43 8.26 -0.72
N ARG A 48 4.64 8.09 0.60
CA ARG A 48 3.67 8.53 1.61
C ARG A 48 3.58 10.04 1.71
N ASP A 49 4.61 10.80 1.34
CA ASP A 49 4.56 12.27 1.33
C ASP A 49 3.85 12.84 0.09
N ILE A 50 3.68 12.03 -0.95
CA ILE A 50 2.98 12.44 -2.18
C ILE A 50 1.48 12.23 -2.00
N ASP A 51 0.71 13.23 -2.42
CA ASP A 51 -0.74 13.19 -2.40
C ASP A 51 -1.30 12.60 -3.71
N PRO A 52 -1.85 11.37 -3.71
CA PRO A 52 -2.47 10.80 -4.91
C PRO A 52 -3.70 11.59 -5.37
N CYS A 53 -4.44 12.24 -4.46
CA CYS A 53 -5.59 13.06 -4.83
C CYS A 53 -5.18 14.44 -5.36
N GLY A 54 -3.97 14.90 -5.06
CA GLY A 54 -3.40 16.12 -5.62
C GLY A 54 -3.14 16.03 -7.13
N PHE A 55 -3.15 14.84 -7.72
CA PHE A 55 -3.11 14.63 -9.18
C PHE A 55 -4.48 14.77 -9.87
N VAL A 56 -5.57 14.98 -9.13
CA VAL A 56 -6.90 15.16 -9.73
C VAL A 56 -7.03 16.58 -10.28
N ASP A 57 -6.99 16.71 -11.61
CA ASP A 57 -7.32 17.95 -12.31
C ASP A 57 -8.85 18.10 -12.38
N ALA A 58 -9.42 18.72 -11.35
CA ALA A 58 -10.86 18.75 -11.16
C ALA A 58 -11.61 19.54 -12.26
N GLU A 59 -10.99 20.60 -12.78
CA GLU A 59 -11.56 21.41 -13.85
C GLU A 59 -11.59 20.63 -15.18
N SER A 60 -10.46 19.99 -15.54
CA SER A 60 -10.35 19.16 -16.74
C SER A 60 -11.31 17.97 -16.69
N ILE A 61 -11.42 17.31 -15.52
CA ILE A 61 -12.35 16.18 -15.33
C ILE A 61 -13.79 16.64 -15.46
N LYS A 62 -14.19 17.74 -14.82
CA LYS A 62 -15.55 18.28 -14.93
C LYS A 62 -15.92 18.63 -16.36
N ALA A 63 -14.97 19.18 -17.13
CA ALA A 63 -15.18 19.52 -18.53
C ALA A 63 -15.28 18.30 -19.45
N LYS A 64 -14.43 17.29 -19.26
CA LYS A 64 -14.33 16.10 -20.14
C LYS A 64 -15.25 14.96 -19.74
N ILE A 65 -15.62 14.89 -18.46
CA ILE A 65 -16.47 13.84 -17.88
C ILE A 65 -17.58 14.54 -17.06
N PRO A 66 -18.61 15.13 -17.70
CA PRO A 66 -19.65 15.89 -17.01
C PRO A 66 -20.45 15.08 -15.97
N ARG A 67 -20.40 13.74 -16.09
CA ARG A 67 -21.04 12.79 -15.17
C ARG A 67 -20.22 12.51 -13.90
N ALA A 68 -18.98 13.01 -13.81
CA ALA A 68 -18.17 12.89 -12.61
C ALA A 68 -18.92 13.33 -11.34
N ILE A 69 -18.81 12.54 -10.28
CA ILE A 69 -19.57 12.73 -9.04
C ILE A 69 -18.65 13.25 -7.94
N SER A 70 -17.62 12.48 -7.60
CA SER A 70 -16.71 12.81 -6.51
C SER A 70 -15.35 12.14 -6.65
N TYR A 71 -14.38 12.60 -5.88
CA TYR A 71 -13.09 11.95 -5.68
C TYR A 71 -12.64 12.04 -4.22
N GLY A 72 -11.87 11.06 -3.76
CA GLY A 72 -11.33 11.05 -2.40
C GLY A 72 -10.39 9.88 -2.17
N TYR A 73 -9.75 9.88 -1.01
CA TYR A 73 -8.83 8.80 -0.63
C TYR A 73 -9.54 7.45 -0.55
N ALA A 74 -8.85 6.40 -0.98
CA ALA A 74 -9.30 5.01 -0.86
C ALA A 74 -8.14 4.10 -0.45
N GLU A 75 -8.48 2.85 -0.11
CA GLU A 75 -7.56 1.71 0.04
C GLU A 75 -6.19 2.04 0.62
N GLY A 76 -6.15 2.69 1.77
CA GLY A 76 -4.88 2.97 2.44
C GLY A 76 -4.28 4.34 2.13
N PHE A 77 -5.03 5.37 1.78
CA PHE A 77 -4.53 6.75 1.56
C PHE A 77 -3.46 6.93 0.47
N ASP A 78 -2.96 5.86 -0.15
CA ASP A 78 -2.02 5.83 -1.28
C ASP A 78 -2.73 5.86 -2.65
N ARG A 79 -4.07 5.84 -2.63
CA ARG A 79 -4.91 5.94 -3.81
C ARG A 79 -5.97 7.02 -3.68
N CYS A 80 -6.25 7.68 -4.80
CA CYS A 80 -7.42 8.52 -4.97
C CYS A 80 -8.44 7.81 -5.87
N THR A 81 -9.65 7.59 -5.37
CA THR A 81 -10.74 7.01 -6.15
C THR A 81 -11.67 8.11 -6.63
N LEU A 82 -11.99 8.08 -7.92
CA LEU A 82 -12.96 8.91 -8.60
C LEU A 82 -14.21 8.10 -8.92
N ARG A 83 -15.37 8.59 -8.51
CA ARG A 83 -16.68 8.05 -8.89
C ARG A 83 -17.23 8.85 -10.07
N LEU A 84 -17.40 8.21 -11.22
CA LEU A 84 -17.74 8.89 -12.47
C LEU A 84 -19.19 8.70 -12.91
N GLY A 85 -19.96 7.89 -12.20
CA GLY A 85 -21.36 7.59 -12.52
C GLY A 85 -21.51 6.64 -13.72
N ALA A 86 -22.72 6.58 -14.28
CA ALA A 86 -23.08 5.63 -15.33
C ALA A 86 -22.16 5.75 -16.55
N TYR A 87 -21.76 4.61 -17.11
CA TYR A 87 -21.00 4.51 -18.34
C TYR A 87 -21.82 5.03 -19.52
N ASP A 88 -21.18 5.84 -20.36
CA ASP A 88 -21.80 6.39 -21.56
C ASP A 88 -21.67 5.36 -22.70
N GLY A 89 -22.70 4.52 -22.86
CA GLY A 89 -22.74 3.45 -23.84
C GLY A 89 -23.97 2.56 -23.76
N ASP A 90 -23.95 1.46 -24.52
CA ASP A 90 -25.02 0.45 -24.61
C ASP A 90 -25.00 -0.58 -23.46
N PHE A 91 -24.11 -0.40 -22.49
CA PHE A 91 -23.93 -1.29 -21.35
C PHE A 91 -24.11 -0.52 -20.04
N THR A 92 -25.13 -0.91 -19.28
CA THR A 92 -25.48 -0.28 -18.00
C THR A 92 -24.49 -0.70 -16.91
N SER A 93 -23.56 0.19 -16.58
CA SER A 93 -22.62 0.01 -15.47
C SER A 93 -22.11 1.35 -14.97
N ASP A 94 -21.79 1.47 -13.69
CA ASP A 94 -21.09 2.65 -13.18
C ASP A 94 -19.58 2.54 -13.43
N VAL A 95 -18.96 3.68 -13.73
CA VAL A 95 -17.51 3.82 -13.89
C VAL A 95 -16.89 4.34 -12.59
N SER A 96 -15.87 3.64 -12.13
CA SER A 96 -14.93 4.12 -11.12
C SER A 96 -13.54 4.25 -11.74
N ALA A 97 -12.73 5.15 -11.21
CA ALA A 97 -11.32 5.23 -11.56
C ALA A 97 -10.46 5.43 -10.32
N THR A 98 -9.21 4.97 -10.38
CA THR A 98 -8.23 5.16 -9.31
C THR A 98 -6.98 5.82 -9.88
N ILE A 99 -6.39 6.71 -9.09
CA ILE A 99 -5.04 7.25 -9.27
C ILE A 99 -4.20 6.72 -8.11
N GLY A 100 -3.04 6.14 -8.39
CA GLY A 100 -2.12 5.66 -7.37
C GLY A 100 -0.72 5.47 -7.93
N PHE A 101 0.11 4.74 -7.19
CA PHE A 101 1.47 4.43 -7.62
C PHE A 101 1.59 2.96 -8.01
N ASP A 102 2.45 2.72 -9.00
CA ASP A 102 2.92 1.39 -9.34
C ASP A 102 4.41 1.44 -9.70
N PHE A 103 5.00 0.27 -9.93
CA PHE A 103 6.39 0.15 -10.36
C PHE A 103 6.47 -0.46 -11.75
N THR A 104 7.42 0.04 -12.53
CA THR A 104 7.86 -0.62 -13.76
C THR A 104 8.42 -2.00 -13.39
N PRO A 105 7.95 -3.10 -14.01
CA PRO A 105 8.45 -4.46 -13.74
C PRO A 105 9.97 -4.55 -13.88
N ASP A 106 10.58 -5.53 -13.22
CA ASP A 106 12.03 -5.73 -13.34
C ASP A 106 12.43 -6.13 -14.78
N PRO A 107 13.62 -5.74 -15.25
CA PRO A 107 14.11 -6.17 -16.56
C PRO A 107 14.12 -7.70 -16.65
N GLY A 108 13.32 -8.25 -17.58
CA GLY A 108 13.19 -9.71 -17.78
C GLY A 108 11.91 -10.32 -17.19
N GLU A 109 11.14 -9.58 -16.40
CA GLU A 109 9.77 -9.96 -16.08
C GLU A 109 8.84 -9.69 -17.27
N MET A 110 7.70 -10.37 -17.33
CA MET A 110 6.71 -10.19 -18.40
C MET A 110 6.25 -8.73 -18.46
N VAL A 111 6.72 -8.00 -19.47
CA VAL A 111 6.34 -6.62 -19.71
C VAL A 111 4.98 -6.62 -20.40
N GLU A 112 3.95 -6.11 -19.72
CA GLU A 112 2.70 -5.71 -20.37
C GLU A 112 3.06 -4.81 -21.56
N GLN A 113 2.64 -5.18 -22.78
CA GLN A 113 3.05 -4.44 -23.96
C GLN A 113 2.26 -3.12 -24.05
N PRO A 114 2.95 -1.99 -24.27
CA PRO A 114 2.31 -0.73 -24.59
C PRO A 114 1.40 -0.87 -25.81
N THR A 115 0.16 -0.43 -25.69
CA THR A 115 -0.78 -0.40 -26.82
C THR A 115 -0.60 0.87 -27.64
N ASP A 116 -0.46 1.99 -26.94
CA ASP A 116 -0.27 3.31 -27.50
C ASP A 116 0.40 4.23 -26.46
N ALA A 117 0.80 5.41 -26.91
CA ALA A 117 1.35 6.44 -26.05
C ALA A 117 0.87 7.83 -26.47
N VAL A 118 0.67 8.70 -25.49
CA VAL A 118 0.25 10.10 -25.67
C VAL A 118 1.18 10.99 -24.86
N GLN A 119 1.56 12.15 -25.40
CA GLN A 119 2.43 13.10 -24.70
C GLN A 119 1.62 14.29 -24.19
N VAL A 120 1.76 14.61 -22.90
CA VAL A 120 1.09 15.75 -22.23
C VAL A 120 2.11 16.46 -21.35
N GLY A 121 2.33 17.75 -21.56
CA GLY A 121 3.27 18.53 -20.75
C GLY A 121 4.70 17.95 -20.71
N GLY A 122 5.15 17.32 -21.80
CA GLY A 122 6.46 16.64 -21.88
C GLY A 122 6.50 15.26 -21.22
N ILE A 123 5.43 14.81 -20.59
CA ILE A 123 5.31 13.48 -19.98
C ILE A 123 4.66 12.51 -20.97
N THR A 124 5.28 11.36 -21.16
CA THR A 124 4.73 10.26 -21.96
C THR A 124 3.82 9.40 -21.10
N ILE A 125 2.55 9.35 -21.48
CA ILE A 125 1.51 8.49 -20.91
C ILE A 125 1.41 7.26 -21.79
N ILE A 126 1.47 6.08 -21.19
CA ILE A 126 1.47 4.79 -21.88
C ILE A 126 0.18 4.06 -21.54
N HIS A 127 -0.54 3.59 -22.55
CA HIS A 127 -1.68 2.70 -22.39
C HIS A 127 -1.19 1.26 -22.23
N MET A 128 -1.61 0.62 -21.14
CA MET A 128 -1.21 -0.74 -20.79
C MET A 128 -2.44 -1.66 -20.83
N LEU A 129 -2.38 -2.71 -21.67
CA LEU A 129 -3.37 -3.78 -21.64
C LEU A 129 -2.92 -4.85 -20.64
N GLY A 130 -3.76 -5.12 -19.65
CA GLY A 130 -3.53 -6.26 -18.77
C GLY A 130 -3.87 -7.60 -19.43
N PRO A 131 -3.36 -8.71 -18.88
CA PRO A 131 -3.59 -10.08 -19.38
C PRO A 131 -5.06 -10.53 -19.34
N THR A 132 -5.95 -9.75 -18.72
CA THR A 132 -7.40 -10.00 -18.66
C THR A 132 -8.18 -8.93 -19.43
N SER A 133 -7.79 -8.69 -20.69
CA SER A 133 -8.39 -7.73 -21.64
C SER A 133 -9.85 -8.04 -22.01
N ASN A 134 -10.62 -8.67 -21.12
CA ASN A 134 -12.05 -8.98 -21.23
C ASN A 134 -12.84 -8.45 -20.00
N ARG A 135 -12.19 -7.77 -19.03
CA ARG A 135 -12.79 -7.45 -17.71
C ARG A 135 -13.22 -5.99 -17.52
N GLY A 136 -13.55 -5.26 -18.59
CA GLY A 136 -14.15 -3.93 -18.46
C GLY A 136 -13.30 -2.85 -17.77
N TRP A 137 -11.96 -2.90 -17.86
CA TRP A 137 -11.08 -1.87 -17.31
C TRP A 137 -10.05 -1.35 -18.32
N CYS A 138 -9.54 -0.15 -18.08
CA CYS A 138 -8.53 0.53 -18.89
C CYS A 138 -7.48 1.18 -18.00
N ARG A 139 -6.19 1.04 -18.35
CA ARG A 139 -5.06 1.48 -17.53
C ARG A 139 -4.06 2.30 -18.31
N TYR A 140 -3.71 3.44 -17.76
CA TYR A 140 -2.66 4.32 -18.27
C TYR A 140 -1.62 4.55 -17.18
N VAL A 141 -0.36 4.62 -17.58
CA VAL A 141 0.76 4.85 -16.65
C VAL A 141 1.70 5.92 -17.19
N PHE A 142 2.35 6.68 -16.32
CA PHE A 142 3.47 7.54 -16.68
C PHE A 142 4.49 7.60 -15.55
N ASN A 143 5.76 7.82 -15.89
CA ASN A 143 6.83 7.88 -14.89
C ASN A 143 6.62 9.08 -13.95
N LEU A 144 6.76 8.83 -12.65
CA LEU A 144 6.68 9.89 -11.65
C LEU A 144 7.87 10.84 -11.75
N GLY A 145 9.02 10.40 -12.26
CA GLY A 145 10.14 11.30 -12.62
C GLY A 145 10.78 12.02 -11.43
N VAL A 146 10.88 11.35 -10.28
CA VAL A 146 11.47 11.90 -9.03
C VAL A 146 12.94 11.47 -8.88
N GLY A 147 13.57 11.03 -9.97
CA GLY A 147 14.96 10.55 -9.99
C GLY A 147 16.02 11.61 -9.63
N ASP A 148 15.64 12.87 -9.47
CA ASP A 148 16.50 14.01 -9.15
C ASP A 148 16.32 14.52 -7.71
N VAL A 149 15.88 13.68 -6.76
CA VAL A 149 15.91 14.05 -5.33
C VAL A 149 17.38 14.16 -4.90
N PRO A 150 17.86 15.34 -4.48
CA PRO A 150 19.23 15.51 -4.07
C PRO A 150 19.37 15.02 -2.63
N ASP A 151 19.60 13.72 -2.44
CA ASP A 151 20.14 13.23 -1.17
C ASP A 151 21.51 12.57 -1.38
N PRO A 152 22.61 13.20 -0.94
CA PRO A 152 23.96 12.65 -1.06
C PRO A 152 24.20 11.40 -0.20
N SER A 153 23.22 10.95 0.60
CA SER A 153 23.33 9.75 1.43
C SER A 153 22.80 8.47 0.77
N SER A 154 22.03 8.57 -0.32
CA SER A 154 21.46 7.39 -0.97
C SER A 154 22.44 6.74 -1.96
N ARG A 155 23.05 5.63 -1.54
CA ARG A 155 23.69 4.65 -2.43
C ARG A 155 22.71 4.33 -3.57
N GLY A 156 23.19 4.25 -4.82
CA GLY A 156 22.41 4.29 -6.07
C GLY A 156 21.16 3.41 -6.23
N GLY A 157 20.87 2.47 -5.33
CA GLY A 157 19.64 1.65 -5.35
C GLY A 157 18.35 2.44 -5.20
N VAL A 158 18.28 3.46 -4.33
CA VAL A 158 17.05 4.26 -4.13
C VAL A 158 16.73 5.08 -5.39
N ALA A 159 17.72 5.76 -5.94
CA ALA A 159 17.53 6.60 -7.13
C ALA A 159 17.09 5.76 -8.34
N ASP A 160 17.66 4.56 -8.53
CA ASP A 160 17.28 3.68 -9.62
C ASP A 160 15.88 3.09 -9.46
N LEU A 161 15.48 2.74 -8.23
CA LEU A 161 14.11 2.31 -7.95
C LEU A 161 13.10 3.47 -8.08
N MET A 162 13.47 4.70 -7.67
CA MET A 162 12.61 5.89 -7.85
C MET A 162 12.35 6.21 -9.32
N LYS A 163 13.31 5.93 -10.23
CA LYS A 163 13.08 6.06 -11.68
C LYS A 163 12.02 5.08 -12.21
N ARG A 164 11.79 3.96 -11.51
CA ARG A 164 10.80 2.94 -11.88
C ARG A 164 9.39 3.25 -11.38
N VAL A 165 9.24 4.19 -10.45
CA VAL A 165 7.93 4.61 -9.92
C VAL A 165 7.11 5.27 -11.03
N ARG A 166 5.88 4.80 -11.20
CA ARG A 166 4.90 5.37 -12.12
C ARG A 166 3.65 5.79 -11.37
N VAL A 167 2.98 6.79 -11.91
CA VAL A 167 1.58 7.07 -11.58
C VAL A 167 0.73 6.14 -12.42
N GLU A 168 -0.15 5.39 -11.76
CA GLU A 168 -1.15 4.53 -12.39
C GLU A 168 -2.51 5.24 -12.37
N VAL A 169 -3.16 5.29 -13.52
CA VAL A 169 -4.59 5.61 -13.63
C VAL A 169 -5.33 4.41 -14.19
N ARG A 170 -6.28 3.88 -13.43
CA ARG A 170 -7.09 2.73 -13.84
C ARG A 170 -8.56 3.08 -13.73
N ALA A 171 -9.30 2.99 -14.84
CA ALA A 171 -10.76 3.06 -14.82
C ALA A 171 -11.37 1.67 -15.03
N SER A 172 -12.47 1.38 -14.35
CA SER A 172 -13.17 0.10 -14.41
C SER A 172 -14.68 0.28 -14.35
N LEU A 173 -15.37 -0.63 -15.04
CA LEU A 173 -16.81 -0.82 -14.92
C LEU A 173 -17.13 -1.64 -13.67
N SER A 174 -18.23 -1.29 -13.00
CA SER A 174 -18.69 -2.02 -11.81
C SER A 174 -19.31 -3.38 -12.16
N ASN A 175 -19.83 -3.51 -13.39
CA ASN A 175 -20.40 -4.74 -13.94
C ASN A 175 -19.46 -5.29 -15.01
N ASP A 176 -19.22 -6.60 -14.99
CA ASP A 176 -18.43 -7.26 -16.03
C ASP A 176 -19.24 -7.30 -17.35
N PRO A 177 -18.75 -6.72 -18.45
CA PRO A 177 -19.42 -6.79 -19.74
C PRO A 177 -19.48 -8.21 -20.34
N GLY A 178 -18.73 -9.16 -19.78
CA GLY A 178 -18.67 -10.54 -20.22
C GLY A 178 -17.67 -10.76 -21.35
N PRO A 179 -17.34 -12.04 -21.67
CA PRO A 179 -16.35 -12.37 -22.68
C PRO A 179 -16.78 -11.89 -24.08
N GLY A 180 -15.83 -11.35 -24.85
CA GLY A 180 -16.03 -10.97 -26.25
C GLY A 180 -16.66 -9.59 -26.48
N ARG A 181 -16.96 -8.81 -25.42
CA ARG A 181 -17.40 -7.42 -25.55
C ARG A 181 -16.27 -6.45 -25.16
N PRO A 182 -15.65 -5.74 -26.12
CA PRO A 182 -14.54 -4.83 -25.84
C PRO A 182 -15.03 -3.47 -25.29
N ILE A 183 -15.75 -3.49 -24.17
CA ILE A 183 -16.30 -2.27 -23.55
C ILE A 183 -15.40 -1.86 -22.39
N TYR A 184 -14.72 -0.72 -22.53
CA TYR A 184 -13.75 -0.22 -21.57
C TYR A 184 -13.89 1.29 -21.37
N PRO A 185 -13.77 1.79 -20.13
CA PRO A 185 -13.82 3.22 -19.82
C PRO A 185 -12.47 3.93 -20.16
N CYS A 186 -11.93 3.70 -21.36
CA CYS A 186 -10.64 4.25 -21.76
C CYS A 186 -10.68 5.76 -22.00
N LYS A 187 -11.82 6.31 -22.44
CA LYS A 187 -11.99 7.76 -22.63
C LYS A 187 -11.87 8.49 -21.30
N GLU A 188 -12.43 7.91 -20.24
CA GLU A 188 -12.36 8.44 -18.89
C GLU A 188 -10.95 8.29 -18.32
N ALA A 189 -10.34 7.11 -18.48
CA ALA A 189 -9.00 6.84 -17.99
C ALA A 189 -7.95 7.78 -18.62
N ILE A 190 -7.96 7.99 -19.94
CA ILE A 190 -7.01 8.90 -20.59
C ILE A 190 -7.26 10.36 -20.23
N ALA A 191 -8.51 10.77 -20.03
CA ALA A 191 -8.83 12.13 -19.60
C ALA A 191 -8.26 12.43 -18.20
N ILE A 192 -8.41 11.47 -17.27
CA ILE A 192 -7.86 11.55 -15.92
C ILE A 192 -6.33 11.51 -15.95
N ALA A 193 -5.74 10.55 -16.69
CA ALA A 193 -4.28 10.42 -16.82
C ALA A 193 -3.64 11.67 -17.43
N SER A 194 -4.28 12.28 -18.43
CA SER A 194 -3.81 13.52 -19.04
C SER A 194 -3.83 14.69 -18.04
N GLY A 195 -4.87 14.81 -17.22
CA GLY A 195 -4.93 15.81 -16.14
C GLY A 195 -3.84 15.58 -15.09
N ALA A 196 -3.67 14.33 -14.64
CA ALA A 196 -2.63 13.95 -13.70
C ALA A 196 -1.21 14.24 -14.23
N ALA A 197 -0.93 13.91 -15.50
CA ALA A 197 0.33 14.23 -16.15
C ALA A 197 0.53 15.75 -16.29
N GLN A 198 -0.52 16.51 -16.60
CA GLN A 198 -0.45 17.97 -16.68
C GLN A 198 -0.10 18.61 -15.33
N ILE A 199 -0.69 18.13 -14.23
CA ILE A 199 -0.32 18.55 -12.87
C ILE A 199 1.14 18.17 -12.59
N ARG A 200 1.51 16.90 -12.86
CA ARG A 200 2.86 16.41 -12.61
C ARG A 200 3.93 17.22 -13.34
N SER A 201 3.66 17.63 -14.58
CA SER A 201 4.60 18.41 -15.39
C SER A 201 4.94 19.77 -14.76
N ARG A 202 4.06 20.29 -13.89
CA ARG A 202 4.24 21.57 -13.20
C ARG A 202 4.80 21.38 -11.79
N GLN A 203 4.33 20.37 -11.07
CA GLN A 203 4.72 20.10 -9.68
C GLN A 203 4.47 18.66 -9.27
N LEU A 204 5.15 18.20 -8.22
CA LEU A 204 4.78 16.98 -7.51
C LEU A 204 3.79 17.35 -6.39
N PRO A 205 2.56 16.80 -6.36
CA PRO A 205 1.61 17.11 -5.30
C PRO A 205 2.08 16.55 -3.95
N GLY A 206 2.40 17.42 -3.01
CA GLY A 206 2.67 17.04 -1.62
C GLY A 206 1.39 17.00 -0.79
N ARG A 207 1.39 16.21 0.29
CA ARG A 207 0.28 16.23 1.25
C ARG A 207 0.20 17.58 1.96
N SER A 208 -1.01 18.12 2.04
CA SER A 208 -1.32 19.29 2.85
C SER A 208 -1.75 18.89 4.27
N ASP A 209 -1.74 19.85 5.18
CA ASP A 209 -2.26 19.67 6.55
C ASP A 209 -3.79 19.41 6.59
N SER A 210 -4.49 19.61 5.47
CA SER A 210 -5.93 19.33 5.34
C SER A 210 -6.24 17.86 5.05
N VAL A 211 -5.23 17.03 4.85
CA VAL A 211 -5.41 15.59 4.63
C VAL A 211 -5.79 14.91 5.95
N PRO A 212 -6.78 14.00 5.97
CA PRO A 212 -7.17 13.32 7.21
C PRO A 212 -6.01 12.53 7.83
N PHE A 213 -5.68 12.82 9.07
CA PHE A 213 -4.78 11.99 9.89
C PHE A 213 -5.38 10.58 10.06
N PRO A 214 -4.61 9.47 9.94
CA PRO A 214 -3.16 9.36 9.96
C PRO A 214 -2.50 9.22 8.56
N ALA A 215 -3.03 9.87 7.53
CA ALA A 215 -2.33 9.92 6.24
C ALA A 215 -0.88 10.44 6.40
N GLY A 216 0.05 9.89 5.62
CA GLY A 216 1.51 10.12 5.75
C GLY A 216 2.20 9.27 6.83
N GLN A 217 1.47 8.72 7.81
CA GLN A 217 2.09 7.96 8.90
C GLN A 217 2.53 6.57 8.49
N ASP A 218 3.55 6.06 9.20
CA ASP A 218 4.04 4.69 9.01
C ASP A 218 3.24 3.70 9.86
N PRO A 219 2.47 2.78 9.26
CA PRO A 219 1.78 1.75 10.04
C PRO A 219 2.76 0.87 10.81
N CYS A 220 3.96 0.62 10.30
CA CYS A 220 4.96 -0.21 10.96
C CYS A 220 5.64 0.48 12.14
N ALA A 221 5.51 1.80 12.29
CA ALA A 221 5.98 2.51 13.48
C ALA A 221 5.23 2.10 14.76
N LEU A 222 4.16 1.30 14.66
CA LEU A 222 3.49 0.68 15.80
C LEU A 222 4.31 -0.46 16.42
N PHE A 223 5.19 -1.12 15.67
CA PHE A 223 5.91 -2.32 16.11
C PHE A 223 6.60 -2.18 17.49
N PRO A 224 7.29 -1.08 17.82
CA PRO A 224 7.92 -0.91 19.14
C PRO A 224 6.94 -0.95 20.33
N ASP A 225 5.65 -0.68 20.09
CA ASP A 225 4.60 -0.64 21.10
C ASP A 225 3.93 -2.02 21.29
N LEU A 226 4.27 -3.01 20.47
CA LEU A 226 3.66 -4.34 20.48
C LEU A 226 4.46 -5.33 21.33
N ARG A 227 3.75 -6.07 22.20
CA ARG A 227 4.30 -7.21 22.94
C ARG A 227 4.08 -8.49 22.14
N ASP A 228 4.96 -9.46 22.31
CA ASP A 228 4.86 -10.81 21.72
C ASP A 228 4.97 -10.89 20.19
N PHE A 229 5.19 -9.75 19.52
CA PHE A 229 5.62 -9.68 18.13
C PHE A 229 7.13 -9.48 18.07
N SER A 230 7.77 -10.14 17.12
CA SER A 230 9.23 -10.22 17.03
C SER A 230 9.78 -9.74 15.70
N ASN A 231 8.93 -9.57 14.67
CA ASN A 231 9.27 -8.85 13.44
C ASN A 231 8.05 -8.15 12.84
N TYR A 232 8.32 -7.35 11.82
CA TYR A 232 7.29 -6.73 11.00
C TYR A 232 7.70 -6.70 9.52
N SER A 233 6.71 -6.63 8.64
CA SER A 233 6.91 -6.45 7.22
C SER A 233 5.89 -5.42 6.71
N PRO A 234 6.33 -4.29 6.14
CA PRO A 234 5.44 -3.35 5.45
C PRO A 234 4.53 -4.09 4.47
N GLY A 235 3.27 -3.68 4.45
CA GLY A 235 2.20 -4.42 3.78
C GLY A 235 2.28 -4.34 2.26
N GLY A 236 1.80 -5.43 1.61
CA GLY A 236 1.57 -5.57 0.17
C GLY A 236 2.57 -6.51 -0.50
N THR A 237 2.11 -7.47 -1.31
CA THR A 237 3.03 -8.19 -2.20
C THR A 237 3.44 -7.24 -3.32
N GLY A 238 4.68 -6.74 -3.26
CA GLY A 238 5.33 -5.88 -4.26
C GLY A 238 5.39 -4.40 -3.88
N MET A 239 6.47 -3.73 -4.28
CA MET A 239 6.75 -2.30 -4.08
C MET A 239 5.55 -1.41 -4.44
N GLY A 240 5.27 -0.39 -3.60
CA GLY A 240 4.22 0.62 -3.85
C GLY A 240 2.79 0.17 -3.65
N ARG A 241 2.56 -1.09 -3.25
CA ARG A 241 1.23 -1.59 -2.93
C ARG A 241 1.11 -1.71 -1.43
N GLY A 242 0.04 -1.21 -0.85
CA GLY A 242 -0.20 -1.37 0.59
C GLY A 242 0.76 -0.53 1.44
N LEU A 243 1.12 0.67 0.98
CA LEU A 243 2.01 1.62 1.68
C LEU A 243 1.59 1.90 3.13
N TYR A 244 0.30 1.72 3.41
CA TYR A 244 -0.32 1.94 4.72
C TYR A 244 -0.76 0.65 5.40
N GLY A 245 -0.22 -0.48 4.95
CA GLY A 245 -0.31 -1.77 5.63
C GLY A 245 0.97 -2.09 6.41
N CYS A 246 0.83 -2.83 7.51
CA CYS A 246 1.95 -3.50 8.15
C CYS A 246 1.53 -4.89 8.63
N LEU A 247 2.39 -5.88 8.47
CA LEU A 247 2.22 -7.23 8.97
C LEU A 247 3.16 -7.44 10.15
N PHE A 248 2.62 -7.61 11.35
CA PHE A 248 3.37 -7.98 12.54
C PHE A 248 3.35 -9.49 12.70
N SER A 249 4.51 -10.12 12.96
CA SER A 249 4.60 -11.58 13.17
C SER A 249 5.30 -11.92 14.48
N SER A 250 4.82 -12.97 15.15
CA SER A 250 5.40 -13.49 16.40
C SER A 250 6.59 -14.43 16.18
N GLY A 251 6.88 -14.82 14.93
CA GLY A 251 7.97 -15.72 14.58
C GLY A 251 8.48 -15.53 13.15
N PRO A 252 9.40 -16.39 12.67
CA PRO A 252 10.15 -16.17 11.44
C PRO A 252 9.26 -16.11 10.18
N PRO A 253 9.69 -15.38 9.14
CA PRO A 253 9.01 -15.36 7.86
C PRO A 253 8.80 -16.79 7.31
N GLY A 254 7.62 -17.06 6.75
CA GLY A 254 7.32 -18.34 6.11
C GLY A 254 6.89 -19.49 7.03
N ASP A 255 7.05 -19.38 8.36
CA ASP A 255 6.56 -20.42 9.27
C ASP A 255 5.01 -20.34 9.41
N PRO A 256 4.26 -21.40 9.06
CA PRO A 256 2.80 -21.40 9.12
C PRO A 256 2.23 -21.37 10.54
N LYS A 257 3.04 -21.66 11.57
CA LYS A 257 2.63 -21.59 12.97
C LYS A 257 2.72 -20.18 13.56
N THR A 258 3.25 -19.22 12.80
CA THR A 258 3.39 -17.84 13.26
C THR A 258 2.04 -17.16 13.38
N HIS A 259 1.84 -16.49 14.51
CA HIS A 259 0.72 -15.60 14.70
C HIS A 259 1.04 -14.30 13.98
N ARG A 260 0.10 -13.86 13.13
CA ARG A 260 0.28 -12.68 12.29
C ARG A 260 -0.92 -11.76 12.42
N VAL A 261 -0.64 -10.48 12.61
CA VAL A 261 -1.64 -9.42 12.58
C VAL A 261 -1.26 -8.45 11.47
N ARG A 262 -2.15 -8.31 10.48
CA ARG A 262 -2.08 -7.27 9.48
C ARG A 262 -2.90 -6.09 9.95
N MET A 263 -2.25 -4.94 10.09
CA MET A 263 -2.89 -3.64 10.25
C MET A 263 -2.90 -2.91 8.91
N THR A 264 -3.95 -2.14 8.65
CA THR A 264 -4.01 -1.20 7.52
C THR A 264 -4.67 0.10 7.97
N LEU A 265 -3.96 1.21 7.80
CA LEU A 265 -4.51 2.55 8.00
C LEU A 265 -5.23 2.95 6.71
N ARG A 266 -6.54 3.20 6.76
CA ARG A 266 -7.32 3.56 5.56
C ARG A 266 -8.57 4.39 5.88
N PRO A 267 -9.17 5.02 4.86
CA PRO A 267 -10.56 5.45 4.92
C PRO A 267 -11.49 4.24 5.15
N VAL A 268 -12.37 4.35 6.14
CA VAL A 268 -13.36 3.32 6.53
C VAL A 268 -14.76 3.94 6.42
N ASP A 269 -15.73 3.17 5.92
CA ASP A 269 -17.13 3.54 6.02
C ASP A 269 -17.60 3.32 7.48
N PRO A 270 -18.25 4.29 8.16
CA PRO A 270 -18.70 4.12 9.54
C PRO A 270 -19.53 2.85 9.79
N HIS A 271 -20.23 2.35 8.77
CA HIS A 271 -21.05 1.14 8.84
C HIS A 271 -20.31 -0.13 8.36
N GLU A 272 -19.05 -0.02 7.94
CA GLU A 272 -18.22 -1.15 7.53
C GLU A 272 -18.06 -2.23 8.62
N PRO A 273 -17.91 -1.89 9.91
CA PRO A 273 -17.87 -2.91 10.95
C PRO A 273 -19.12 -3.80 10.95
N ASP A 274 -20.29 -3.26 10.60
CA ASP A 274 -21.59 -3.96 10.65
C ASP A 274 -21.99 -4.61 9.32
N THR A 275 -21.26 -4.33 8.24
CA THR A 275 -21.58 -4.80 6.88
C THR A 275 -20.54 -5.80 6.40
N SER A 276 -20.99 -6.87 5.73
CA SER A 276 -20.12 -7.92 5.23
C SER A 276 -20.03 -7.88 3.71
N SER A 277 -18.80 -7.86 3.18
CA SER A 277 -18.52 -8.32 1.81
C SER A 277 -18.08 -9.80 1.77
N TYR A 278 -17.95 -10.45 2.93
CA TYR A 278 -17.38 -11.79 3.11
C TYR A 278 -18.24 -12.65 4.04
N GLY A 279 -19.13 -13.47 3.48
CA GLY A 279 -19.90 -14.46 4.26
C GLY A 279 -21.23 -13.94 4.81
N ASP A 280 -22.08 -14.90 5.16
CA ASP A 280 -23.51 -14.70 5.42
C ASP A 280 -23.83 -14.30 6.87
N GLU A 281 -22.91 -14.56 7.82
CA GLU A 281 -23.11 -14.31 9.25
C GLU A 281 -21.96 -13.49 9.84
N ARG A 282 -22.25 -12.23 10.20
CA ARG A 282 -21.32 -11.29 10.84
C ARG A 282 -21.91 -10.83 12.17
N HIS A 283 -21.12 -10.91 13.23
CA HIS A 283 -21.49 -10.38 14.54
C HIS A 283 -20.50 -9.30 14.93
N SER A 284 -21.03 -8.09 15.16
CA SER A 284 -20.23 -6.93 15.50
C SER A 284 -20.59 -6.41 16.88
N VAL A 285 -19.57 -6.15 17.67
CA VAL A 285 -19.69 -5.62 19.04
C VAL A 285 -18.73 -4.46 19.21
N VAL A 286 -19.15 -3.48 20.02
CA VAL A 286 -18.29 -2.38 20.43
C VAL A 286 -17.72 -2.71 21.80
N GLU A 287 -16.40 -2.69 21.91
CA GLU A 287 -15.65 -2.97 23.14
C GLU A 287 -14.77 -1.77 23.49
N GLN A 288 -14.43 -1.64 24.77
CA GLN A 288 -13.46 -0.66 25.26
C GLN A 288 -12.22 -1.43 25.76
N ARG A 289 -11.04 -1.13 25.23
CA ARG A 289 -9.78 -1.73 25.65
C ARG A 289 -8.72 -0.65 25.81
N ASP A 290 -8.17 -0.53 27.01
CA ASP A 290 -7.20 0.51 27.37
C ASP A 290 -7.60 1.95 26.97
N GLY A 291 -8.88 2.30 27.09
CA GLY A 291 -9.40 3.62 26.73
C GLY A 291 -9.58 3.86 25.23
N VAL A 292 -9.46 2.81 24.41
CA VAL A 292 -9.74 2.83 22.97
C VAL A 292 -11.02 2.06 22.69
N GLU A 293 -11.91 2.69 21.91
CA GLU A 293 -13.11 2.04 21.37
C GLU A 293 -12.72 1.13 20.20
N LEU A 294 -13.09 -0.13 20.29
CA LEU A 294 -12.84 -1.16 19.29
C LEU A 294 -14.17 -1.64 18.73
N HIS A 295 -14.34 -1.56 17.41
CA HIS A 295 -15.44 -2.23 16.72
C HIS A 295 -14.95 -3.60 16.28
N VAL A 296 -15.31 -4.62 17.03
CA VAL A 296 -14.87 -6.00 16.83
C VAL A 296 -15.93 -6.70 15.99
N SER A 297 -15.52 -7.21 14.84
CA SER A 297 -16.38 -7.98 13.97
C SER A 297 -15.86 -9.41 13.81
N THR A 298 -16.73 -10.36 14.13
CA THR A 298 -16.47 -11.78 13.90
C THR A 298 -17.27 -12.23 12.68
N VAL A 299 -16.55 -12.67 11.66
CA VAL A 299 -17.10 -13.15 10.40
C VAL A 299 -17.02 -14.66 10.37
N THR A 300 -18.16 -15.32 10.16
CA THR A 300 -18.20 -16.78 10.02
C THR A 300 -18.73 -17.11 8.64
N ARG A 301 -17.98 -17.88 7.86
CA ARG A 301 -18.52 -18.57 6.69
C ARG A 301 -19.00 -19.93 7.12
N ARG A 302 -20.04 -20.45 6.44
CA ARG A 302 -20.73 -21.72 6.74
C ARG A 302 -19.81 -22.94 6.98
N TYR A 303 -18.54 -22.89 6.52
CA TYR A 303 -17.55 -23.96 6.65
C TYR A 303 -16.14 -23.50 7.10
N ASP A 304 -15.94 -22.21 7.41
CA ASP A 304 -14.62 -21.69 7.84
C ASP A 304 -14.60 -21.40 9.34
N LYS A 305 -13.40 -21.38 9.92
CA LYS A 305 -13.20 -20.87 11.29
C LYS A 305 -13.61 -19.39 11.36
N PRO A 306 -14.22 -18.94 12.46
CA PRO A 306 -14.54 -17.53 12.64
C PRO A 306 -13.28 -16.68 12.49
N PHE A 307 -13.40 -15.61 11.71
CA PHE A 307 -12.33 -14.66 11.43
C PHE A 307 -12.62 -13.35 12.16
N CYS A 308 -11.63 -12.81 12.88
CA CYS A 308 -11.76 -11.59 13.65
C CYS A 308 -11.17 -10.40 12.89
N GLU A 309 -11.98 -9.37 12.69
CA GLU A 309 -11.59 -8.07 12.17
C GLU A 309 -11.88 -7.02 13.23
N VAL A 310 -10.91 -6.16 13.53
CA VAL A 310 -11.08 -5.07 14.48
C VAL A 310 -10.87 -3.75 13.77
N TYR A 311 -11.82 -2.84 13.95
CA TYR A 311 -11.80 -1.49 13.39
C TYR A 311 -11.63 -0.50 14.54
N VAL A 312 -10.71 0.44 14.35
CA VAL A 312 -10.50 1.56 15.27
C VAL A 312 -10.68 2.84 14.48
N PHE A 313 -11.63 3.67 14.88
CA PHE A 313 -11.83 4.99 14.30
C PHE A 313 -10.85 5.99 14.93
N LEU A 314 -10.03 6.60 14.08
CA LEU A 314 -8.85 7.37 14.47
C LEU A 314 -9.05 8.88 14.37
N GLY A 315 -10.18 9.35 13.83
CA GLY A 315 -10.40 10.78 13.63
C GLY A 315 -11.84 11.11 13.35
N SER A 316 -12.07 12.36 12.95
CA SER A 316 -13.39 12.84 12.58
C SER A 316 -13.82 12.33 11.21
N GLU A 317 -15.14 12.22 11.03
CA GLU A 317 -15.76 12.00 9.74
C GLU A 317 -15.37 13.09 8.73
N TYR A 318 -15.14 12.68 7.48
CA TYR A 318 -14.91 13.56 6.35
C TYR A 318 -15.63 13.03 5.11
N ARG A 319 -15.73 13.87 4.09
CA ARG A 319 -16.39 13.53 2.82
C ARG A 319 -15.42 13.64 1.66
N PRO A 320 -15.64 12.87 0.57
CA PRO A 320 -14.91 13.09 -0.66
C PRO A 320 -15.24 14.49 -1.23
N THR A 321 -14.37 14.97 -2.11
CA THR A 321 -14.62 16.22 -2.84
C THR A 321 -15.58 15.95 -3.98
N TYR A 322 -16.65 16.73 -4.09
CA TYR A 322 -17.65 16.59 -5.16
C TYR A 322 -17.39 17.56 -6.30
N PHE A 323 -17.49 17.08 -7.54
CA PHE A 323 -17.45 17.95 -8.72
C PHE A 323 -18.73 18.81 -8.86
N THR A 324 -19.81 18.30 -8.28
CA THR A 324 -21.15 18.89 -8.22
C THR A 324 -21.70 18.70 -6.81
N PRO A 325 -21.61 19.71 -5.91
CA PRO A 325 -21.95 19.59 -4.49
C PRO A 325 -23.37 19.07 -4.22
N GLU A 326 -24.32 19.32 -5.11
CA GLU A 326 -25.72 18.88 -5.00
C GLU A 326 -25.86 17.35 -5.11
N ARG A 327 -24.84 16.65 -5.63
CA ARG A 327 -24.78 15.18 -5.67
C ARG A 327 -24.17 14.56 -4.41
N ALA A 328 -23.87 15.37 -3.39
CA ALA A 328 -23.34 14.88 -2.12
C ALA A 328 -24.37 14.01 -1.41
N ARG A 329 -23.90 12.88 -0.88
CA ARG A 329 -24.76 11.91 -0.20
C ARG A 329 -24.23 11.60 1.20
N PRO A 330 -25.10 11.42 2.21
CA PRO A 330 -24.67 11.06 3.56
C PRO A 330 -23.84 9.77 3.64
N GLU A 331 -24.14 8.79 2.79
CA GLU A 331 -23.46 7.48 2.75
C GLU A 331 -22.01 7.53 2.24
N ASP A 332 -21.59 8.66 1.66
CA ASP A 332 -20.21 8.83 1.18
C ASP A 332 -19.24 9.27 2.30
N VAL A 333 -19.74 9.44 3.53
CA VAL A 333 -18.92 9.78 4.69
C VAL A 333 -17.88 8.68 4.95
N ARG A 334 -16.67 9.11 5.30
CA ARG A 334 -15.55 8.24 5.65
C ARG A 334 -14.95 8.68 6.97
N VAL A 335 -14.35 7.74 7.67
CA VAL A 335 -13.58 7.98 8.89
C VAL A 335 -12.18 7.41 8.69
N PRO A 336 -11.10 8.12 9.08
CA PRO A 336 -9.78 7.52 9.12
C PRO A 336 -9.78 6.37 10.13
N GLY A 337 -9.33 5.19 9.74
CA GLY A 337 -9.37 4.04 10.63
C GLY A 337 -8.15 3.12 10.50
N ALA A 338 -7.85 2.42 11.58
CA ALA A 338 -7.00 1.24 11.56
C ALA A 338 -7.88 -0.01 11.47
N VAL A 339 -7.64 -0.83 10.46
CA VAL A 339 -8.32 -2.13 10.28
C VAL A 339 -7.31 -3.23 10.50
N LEU A 340 -7.60 -4.10 11.47
CA LEU A 340 -6.71 -5.16 11.90
C LEU A 340 -7.35 -6.53 11.71
N ARG A 341 -6.57 -7.47 11.18
CA ARG A 341 -7.02 -8.84 10.94
C ARG A 341 -5.83 -9.80 10.78
N GLY A 342 -6.03 -11.10 10.89
CA GLY A 342 -4.93 -12.04 10.67
C GLY A 342 -5.18 -13.45 11.18
N THR A 343 -4.09 -14.17 11.44
CA THR A 343 -4.11 -15.57 11.94
C THR A 343 -3.95 -15.67 13.46
N SER A 344 -3.65 -14.56 14.13
CA SER A 344 -3.60 -14.48 15.59
C SER A 344 -4.97 -14.67 16.24
N SER A 345 -5.00 -14.86 17.56
CA SER A 345 -6.26 -14.87 18.30
C SER A 345 -6.96 -13.51 18.20
N CYS A 346 -8.27 -13.47 18.41
CA CYS A 346 -9.00 -12.19 18.37
C CYS A 346 -8.54 -11.25 19.50
N ASP A 347 -8.10 -11.79 20.64
CA ASP A 347 -7.54 -10.99 21.74
C ASP A 347 -6.21 -10.33 21.33
N ASP A 348 -5.32 -11.05 20.66
CA ASP A 348 -4.07 -10.45 20.15
C ASP A 348 -4.36 -9.35 19.13
N ILE A 349 -5.35 -9.56 18.25
CA ILE A 349 -5.76 -8.54 17.26
C ILE A 349 -6.31 -7.30 17.98
N LYS A 350 -7.12 -7.48 19.04
CA LYS A 350 -7.63 -6.38 19.87
C LYS A 350 -6.51 -5.64 20.61
N ASP A 351 -5.48 -6.33 21.08
CA ASP A 351 -4.32 -5.70 21.72
C ASP A 351 -3.54 -4.81 20.74
N VAL A 352 -3.26 -5.31 19.53
CA VAL A 352 -2.63 -4.50 18.48
C VAL A 352 -3.54 -3.33 18.09
N ALA A 353 -4.86 -3.53 18.05
CA ALA A 353 -5.83 -2.49 17.72
C ALA A 353 -5.85 -1.37 18.79
N ALA A 354 -5.84 -1.74 20.07
CA ALA A 354 -5.75 -0.78 21.17
C ALA A 354 -4.43 0.01 21.10
N ALA A 355 -3.31 -0.63 20.80
CA ALA A 355 -2.04 0.06 20.58
C ALA A 355 -2.12 1.04 19.39
N ALA A 356 -2.72 0.62 18.27
CA ALA A 356 -2.93 1.47 17.09
C ALA A 356 -3.78 2.70 17.43
N GLY A 357 -4.86 2.53 18.19
CA GLY A 357 -5.73 3.62 18.64
C GLY A 357 -5.04 4.61 19.57
N LYS A 358 -4.04 4.19 20.34
CA LYS A 358 -3.22 5.12 21.16
C LYS A 358 -2.18 5.86 20.32
N ARG A 359 -1.61 5.20 19.30
CA ARG A 359 -0.52 5.77 18.50
C ARG A 359 -0.99 6.69 17.37
N PHE A 360 -2.10 6.35 16.72
CA PHE A 360 -2.58 7.01 15.50
C PHE A 360 -3.90 7.75 15.70
N ARG A 361 -4.29 8.03 16.94
CA ARG A 361 -5.37 8.98 17.24
C ARG A 361 -4.74 10.35 17.55
N PRO A 362 -5.24 11.45 16.96
CA PRO A 362 -4.67 12.78 17.11
C PRO A 362 -4.84 13.36 18.51
#